data_AF-A0A257GW69-F1
#
_entry.id   AF-A0A257GW69-F1
#
_cell.length_a   1.000
_cell.length_b   1.000
_cell.length_c   1.000
_cell.angle_alpha   90.00
_cell.angle_beta   90.00
_cell.angle_gamma   90.00
#
_symmetry.space_group_name_H-M   'P 1'
#
loop_
_entity.id
_entity.type
_entity.pdbx_description
1 polymer ?
#
loop_
_entity_poly.entity_id
_entity_poly.type
_entity_poly.pdbx_seq_one_letter_code
_entity_poly.pdbx_strand_id
1 'polypeptide(L)'
;MALTAVLALGGLVACTQEQQNKIGREIQNWTGTNGVLEIYAGDKVVRRFIKIDKLSTAMGTDDNKPRPYRFGYGVLDENLNMIADPGEKKVYFEISDYA
;
A
#
# COMPACT_ATOMS: atom_id res chain seq x y z
N MET A 1 23.09 40.54 -1.88
CA MET A 1 22.32 39.83 -0.81
C MET A 1 20.84 39.60 -1.14
N ALA A 2 20.17 40.45 -1.93
CA ALA A 2 18.75 40.22 -2.27
C ALA A 2 18.51 39.20 -3.41
N LEU A 3 19.46 39.03 -4.33
CA LEU A 3 19.30 38.14 -5.50
C LEU A 3 19.37 36.65 -5.12
N THR A 4 20.11 36.30 -4.07
CA THR A 4 20.26 34.93 -3.58
C THR A 4 19.01 34.42 -2.87
N ALA A 5 18.20 35.30 -2.28
CA ALA A 5 16.96 34.92 -1.60
C ALA A 5 15.83 34.57 -2.58
N VAL A 6 15.76 35.26 -3.73
CA VAL A 6 14.71 35.03 -4.75
C VAL A 6 14.88 33.66 -5.44
N LEU A 7 16.12 33.21 -5.65
CA LEU A 7 16.43 31.87 -6.18
C LEU A 7 16.08 30.74 -5.19
N ALA A 8 16.19 30.98 -3.89
CA ALA A 8 15.81 30.01 -2.86
C ALA A 8 14.28 29.87 -2.70
N LEU A 9 13.52 30.94 -2.96
CA LEU A 9 12.05 30.92 -2.93
C LEU A 9 11.42 30.33 -4.21
N GLY A 10 12.12 30.35 -5.35
CA GLY A 10 11.66 29.74 -6.61
C GLY A 10 11.73 28.21 -6.64
N GLY A 11 12.65 27.61 -5.87
CA GLY A 11 12.81 26.15 -5.79
C GLY A 11 11.69 25.42 -5.05
N LEU A 12 10.89 26.13 -4.25
CA LEU A 12 9.77 25.57 -3.48
C LEU A 12 8.46 25.51 -4.27
N VAL A 13 8.39 26.12 -5.46
CA VAL A 13 7.17 26.18 -6.29
C VAL A 13 7.16 25.11 -7.39
N ALA A 14 8.26 24.37 -7.58
CA ALA A 14 8.43 23.42 -8.69
C ALA A 14 7.80 22.03 -8.45
N CYS A 15 7.33 21.72 -7.25
CA CYS A 15 6.42 20.59 -7.05
C CYS A 15 4.99 21.08 -7.23
N THR A 16 4.49 21.09 -8.47
CA THR A 16 3.08 21.40 -8.75
C THR A 16 2.18 20.46 -7.93
N GLN A 17 0.98 20.91 -7.54
CA GLN A 17 0.01 20.03 -6.87
C GLN A 17 -0.28 18.77 -7.70
N GLU A 18 -0.16 18.83 -9.02
CA GLU A 18 -0.28 17.69 -9.92
C GLU A 18 0.89 16.69 -9.82
N GLN A 19 2.14 17.16 -9.68
CA GLN A 19 3.28 16.29 -9.41
C GLN A 19 3.19 15.65 -8.01
N GLN A 20 2.78 16.42 -7.00
CA GLN A 20 2.57 15.91 -5.63
C GLN A 20 1.43 14.88 -5.59
N ASN A 21 0.33 15.12 -6.32
CA ASN A 21 -0.79 14.21 -6.43
C ASN A 21 -0.44 12.93 -7.21
N LYS A 22 0.47 13.00 -8.19
CA LYS A 22 1.01 11.81 -8.88
C LYS A 22 1.80 10.91 -7.93
N ILE A 23 2.69 11.48 -7.12
CA ILE A 23 3.46 10.73 -6.10
C ILE A 23 2.51 10.09 -5.07
N GLY A 24 1.49 10.84 -4.62
CA GLY A 24 0.46 10.31 -3.71
C GLY A 24 -0.34 9.16 -4.32
N ARG A 25 -0.60 9.18 -5.64
CA ARG A 25 -1.34 8.12 -6.36
C ARG A 25 -0.50 6.87 -6.65
N GLU A 26 0.81 7.01 -6.86
CA GLU A 26 1.70 5.88 -7.13
C GLU A 26 2.03 5.06 -5.87
N ILE A 27 2.11 5.72 -4.70
CA ILE A 27 2.34 5.05 -3.41
C ILE A 27 1.07 5.15 -2.55
N GLN A 28 0.20 4.15 -2.68
CA GLN A 28 -1.03 4.04 -1.90
C GLN A 28 -0.75 3.24 -0.63
N ASN A 29 -0.59 3.94 0.50
CA ASN A 29 -0.55 3.32 1.83
C ASN A 29 -1.97 3.33 2.41
N TRP A 30 -2.63 2.19 2.48
CA TRP A 30 -3.86 2.06 3.26
C TRP A 30 -3.48 1.66 4.68
N THR A 31 -3.64 2.61 5.60
CA THR A 31 -3.36 2.43 7.03
C THR A 31 -4.66 2.46 7.81
N GLY A 32 -4.90 1.45 8.62
CA GLY A 32 -6.10 1.31 9.45
C GLY A 32 -6.05 0.00 10.21
N THR A 33 -6.58 -0.03 11.43
CA THR A 33 -6.63 -1.27 12.21
C THR A 33 -7.79 -2.14 11.73
N ASN A 34 -7.61 -3.46 11.72
CA ASN A 34 -8.63 -4.44 11.31
C ASN A 34 -9.03 -4.39 9.83
N GLY A 35 -8.10 -4.10 8.93
CA GLY A 35 -8.33 -4.25 7.49
C GLY A 35 -8.64 -5.70 7.09
N VAL A 36 -9.47 -5.86 6.07
CA VAL A 36 -9.86 -7.14 5.47
C VAL A 36 -9.57 -7.11 3.97
N LEU A 37 -8.98 -8.18 3.48
CA LEU A 37 -8.70 -8.41 2.07
C LEU A 37 -9.31 -9.74 1.65
N GLU A 38 -10.16 -9.70 0.63
CA GLU A 38 -10.80 -10.88 0.06
C GLU A 38 -10.39 -11.03 -1.41
N ILE A 39 -10.06 -12.25 -1.79
CA ILE A 39 -9.77 -12.62 -3.18
C ILE A 39 -10.96 -13.44 -3.67
N TYR A 40 -11.56 -12.97 -4.76
CA TYR A 40 -12.73 -13.59 -5.38
C TYR A 40 -12.36 -14.33 -6.67
N ALA A 41 -12.94 -15.50 -6.87
CA ALA A 41 -12.98 -16.19 -8.16
C ALA A 41 -14.45 -16.29 -8.60
N GLY A 42 -14.88 -15.34 -9.43
CA GLY A 42 -16.29 -15.15 -9.75
C GLY A 42 -17.07 -14.67 -8.53
N ASP A 43 -18.07 -15.45 -8.10
CA ASP A 43 -18.96 -15.17 -6.98
C ASP A 43 -18.44 -15.72 -5.63
N LYS A 44 -17.30 -16.42 -5.62
CA LYS A 44 -16.78 -17.11 -4.44
C LYS A 44 -15.53 -16.44 -3.88
N VAL A 45 -15.48 -16.26 -2.56
CA VAL A 45 -14.25 -15.93 -1.85
C VAL A 45 -13.37 -17.18 -1.81
N VAL A 46 -12.16 -17.08 -2.38
CA VAL A 46 -11.19 -18.19 -2.40
C VAL A 46 -10.07 -18.01 -1.40
N ARG A 47 -9.87 -16.79 -0.89
CA ARG A 47 -8.88 -16.48 0.14
C ARG A 47 -9.23 -15.19 0.86
N ARG A 48 -8.99 -15.14 2.16
CA ARG A 48 -9.19 -13.94 2.97
C ARG A 48 -8.03 -13.72 3.94
N PHE A 49 -7.65 -12.46 4.08
CA PHE A 49 -6.75 -12.00 5.14
C PHE A 49 -7.48 -10.97 5.99
N ILE A 50 -7.44 -11.14 7.30
CA ILE A 50 -8.07 -10.23 8.27
C ILE A 50 -7.02 -9.62 9.18
N LYS A 51 -7.39 -8.59 9.96
CA LYS A 51 -6.48 -7.87 10.86
C LYS A 51 -5.24 -7.33 10.15
N ILE A 52 -5.44 -6.78 8.95
CA ILE A 52 -4.40 -6.09 8.20
C ILE A 52 -4.26 -4.68 8.76
N ASP A 53 -3.07 -4.33 9.25
CA ASP A 53 -2.79 -3.01 9.81
C ASP A 53 -2.40 -2.00 8.71
N LYS A 54 -1.72 -2.50 7.69
CA LYS A 54 -1.20 -1.71 6.58
C LYS A 54 -1.11 -2.56 5.31
N LEU A 55 -1.55 -1.98 4.19
CA LEU A 55 -1.22 -2.43 2.85
C LEU A 55 -0.39 -1.35 2.15
N SER A 56 0.75 -1.75 1.56
CA SER A 56 1.73 -0.82 0.98
C SER A 56 2.22 -1.32 -0.37
N THR A 57 2.53 -0.40 -1.26
CA THR A 57 3.35 -0.67 -2.45
C THR A 57 4.82 -0.83 -2.04
N ALA A 58 5.52 -1.82 -2.59
CA ALA A 58 6.96 -1.98 -2.37
C ALA A 58 7.76 -1.00 -3.23
N MET A 59 8.90 -0.54 -2.71
CA MET A 59 9.84 0.34 -3.42
C MET A 59 11.12 -0.44 -3.72
N GLY A 60 11.65 -0.29 -4.94
CA GLY A 60 12.93 -0.89 -5.28
C GLY A 60 14.10 -0.23 -4.56
N THR A 61 15.05 -1.04 -4.07
CA THR A 61 16.21 -0.54 -3.32
C THR A 61 17.15 0.32 -4.18
N ASP A 62 17.36 -0.07 -5.44
CA ASP A 62 18.36 0.59 -6.31
C ASP A 62 17.75 1.70 -7.19
N ASP A 63 16.53 1.50 -7.67
CA ASP A 63 15.86 2.42 -8.59
C ASP A 63 14.85 3.37 -7.91
N ASN A 64 14.51 3.10 -6.64
CA ASN A 64 13.50 3.80 -5.86
C ASN A 64 12.15 3.93 -6.61
N LYS A 65 11.85 2.95 -7.48
CA LYS A 65 10.59 2.90 -8.23
C LYS A 65 9.57 2.01 -7.52
N PRO A 66 8.27 2.36 -7.60
CA PRO A 66 7.21 1.51 -7.08
C PRO A 66 7.16 0.19 -7.85
N ARG A 67 7.04 -0.91 -7.11
CA ARG A 67 6.87 -2.25 -7.66
C ARG A 67 5.39 -2.51 -7.95
N PRO A 68 5.06 -3.29 -8.99
CA PRO A 68 3.67 -3.52 -9.40
C PRO A 68 2.99 -4.60 -8.55
N TYR A 69 3.16 -4.52 -7.23
CA TYR A 69 2.49 -5.36 -6.26
C TYR A 69 2.34 -4.61 -4.94
N ARG A 70 1.31 -5.01 -4.19
CA ARG A 70 1.07 -4.55 -2.83
C ARG A 70 1.36 -5.68 -1.87
N PHE A 71 1.93 -5.34 -0.72
CA PHE A 71 2.22 -6.28 0.34
C PHE A 71 1.59 -5.84 1.65
N GLY A 72 1.34 -6.81 2.51
CA GLY A 72 0.80 -6.58 3.84
C GLY A 72 1.06 -7.74 4.77
N TYR A 73 0.68 -7.54 6.03
CA TYR A 73 0.66 -8.58 7.04
C TYR A 73 -0.75 -8.68 7.60
N GLY A 74 -1.27 -9.89 7.68
CA GLY A 74 -2.61 -10.16 8.20
C GLY A 74 -2.73 -11.60 8.66
N VAL A 75 -3.79 -11.93 9.38
CA VAL A 75 -4.12 -13.31 9.72
C VAL A 75 -4.80 -13.94 8.52
N LEU A 76 -4.31 -15.10 8.09
CA LEU A 76 -4.97 -15.91 7.06
C LEU A 76 -6.22 -16.55 7.69
N ASP A 77 -7.39 -16.17 7.21
CA ASP A 77 -8.68 -16.75 7.58
C ASP A 77 -8.89 -18.00 6.72
N GLU A 78 -8.56 -19.17 7.26
CA GLU A 78 -8.48 -20.44 6.50
C GLU A 78 -9.86 -21.03 6.24
N ASN A 79 -10.81 -20.82 7.15
CA ASN A 79 -12.17 -21.34 7.07
C ASN A 79 -13.19 -20.29 6.58
N LEU A 80 -12.74 -19.07 6.30
CA LEU A 80 -13.52 -17.94 5.79
C LEU A 80 -14.63 -17.49 6.75
N ASN A 81 -14.43 -17.58 8.07
CA ASN A 81 -15.43 -17.22 9.08
C ASN A 81 -15.33 -15.78 9.60
N MET A 82 -14.37 -14.97 9.12
CA MET A 82 -14.08 -13.59 9.56
C MET A 82 -13.54 -13.45 10.98
N ILE A 83 -13.08 -14.54 11.59
CA ILE A 83 -12.58 -14.59 12.97
C ILE A 83 -11.12 -15.05 12.91
N ALA A 84 -10.26 -14.47 13.75
CA ALA A 84 -8.90 -14.97 13.90
C ALA A 84 -8.91 -16.14 14.87
N ASP A 85 -8.95 -17.36 14.34
CA ASP A 85 -9.10 -18.57 15.14
C ASP A 85 -7.81 -18.97 15.88
N PRO A 86 -7.93 -19.70 17.02
CA PRO A 86 -6.77 -20.22 17.74
C PRO A 86 -6.00 -21.25 16.89
N GLY A 87 -4.95 -20.79 16.19
CA GLY A 87 -4.14 -21.61 15.30
C GLY A 87 -3.78 -20.89 14.01
N GLU A 88 -4.60 -19.93 13.60
CA GLU A 88 -4.34 -19.08 12.45
C GLU A 88 -3.19 -18.11 12.74
N LYS A 89 -2.28 -17.98 11.78
CA LYS A 89 -1.06 -17.20 11.96
C LYS A 89 -1.15 -15.90 11.18
N LYS A 90 -0.51 -14.86 11.74
CA LYS A 90 -0.19 -13.64 10.99
C LYS A 90 0.88 -14.00 9.95
N VAL A 91 0.56 -13.80 8.68
CA VAL A 91 1.40 -14.10 7.54
C VAL A 91 1.71 -12.84 6.75
N TYR A 92 2.83 -12.90 6.03
CA TYR A 92 3.14 -11.96 4.96
C TYR A 92 2.44 -12.41 3.68
N PHE A 93 1.89 -11.46 2.92
CA PHE A 93 1.32 -11.74 1.61
C PHE A 93 1.63 -10.61 0.62
N GLU A 94 1.60 -10.97 -0.67
CA GLU A 94 1.74 -10.07 -1.81
C GLU A 94 0.58 -10.27 -2.78
N ILE A 95 0.15 -9.17 -3.39
CA ILE A 95 -0.89 -9.16 -4.43
C ILE A 95 -0.34 -8.36 -5.60
N SER A 96 -0.29 -9.00 -6.77
CA SER A 96 0.05 -8.36 -8.02
C SER A 96 -0.97 -7.27 -8.38
N ASP A 97 -0.49 -6.15 -8.93
CA ASP A 97 -1.36 -5.12 -9.49
C ASP A 97 -1.96 -5.54 -10.85
N TYR A 98 -1.41 -6.60 -11.45
CA TYR A 98 -1.97 -7.28 -12.61
C TYR A 98 -2.87 -8.43 -12.12
N ALA A 99 -4.18 -8.25 -12.19
CA ALA A 99 -5.22 -9.21 -11.85
C ALA A 99 -6.20 -9.37 -13.02
#